data_AF-A0A7S0QQ09-F1
#
_entry.id   AF-A0A7S0QQ09-F1
#
_cell.length_a   1.000
_cell.length_b   1.000
_cell.length_c   1.000
_cell.angle_alpha   90.00
_cell.angle_beta   90.00
_cell.angle_gamma   90.00
#
_symmetry.space_group_name_H-M   'P 1'
#
loop_
_entity.id
_entity.type
_entity.pdbx_description
1 polymer ?
#
loop_
_entity_poly.entity_id
_entity_poly.type
_entity_poly.pdbx_seq_one_letter_code
_entity_poly.pdbx_strand_id
1 'polypeptide(L)'
;CNLIFSDNDFVAYASDFYTKGLSGEALASQQASTDALRRFAAASEGCRRREILTFFGELPPFHQCGTCDLCLAQQHHKGDLTRDFRDEATLLLLSVDALTTSYKSPAM
;
A
#
# COMPACT_ATOMS: atom_id res chain seq x y z
N CYS A 1 -11.90 15.39 5.37
CA CYS A 1 -12.55 14.31 4.59
C CYS A 1 -12.10 12.98 5.17
N ASN A 2 -12.99 12.00 5.30
CA ASN A 2 -12.67 10.66 5.78
C ASN A 2 -13.02 9.65 4.68
N LEU A 3 -12.13 8.70 4.43
CA LEU A 3 -12.35 7.58 3.53
C LEU A 3 -12.29 6.30 4.37
N ILE A 4 -13.35 5.50 4.34
CA ILE A 4 -13.40 4.17 4.94
C ILE A 4 -13.53 3.19 3.77
N PHE A 5 -12.67 2.20 3.71
CA PHE A 5 -12.66 1.24 2.62
C PHE A 5 -12.25 -0.15 3.12
N SER A 6 -12.54 -1.14 2.30
CA SER A 6 -12.05 -2.51 2.39
C SER A 6 -11.57 -2.98 1.03
N ASP A 7 -10.69 -3.98 0.98
CA ASP A 7 -10.29 -4.59 -0.30
C ASP A 7 -11.48 -5.16 -1.08
N ASN A 8 -12.53 -5.59 -0.37
CA ASN A 8 -13.73 -6.15 -0.98
C ASN A 8 -14.52 -5.11 -1.79
N ASP A 9 -14.41 -3.82 -1.47
CA ASP A 9 -15.04 -2.76 -2.26
C ASP A 9 -14.44 -2.70 -3.67
N PHE A 10 -13.12 -2.90 -3.80
CA PHE A 10 -12.44 -2.93 -5.10
C PHE A 10 -12.73 -4.20 -5.89
N VAL A 11 -12.92 -5.34 -5.21
CA VAL A 11 -13.43 -6.56 -5.85
C VAL A 11 -14.82 -6.30 -6.44
N ALA A 12 -15.70 -5.62 -5.69
CA ALA A 12 -17.01 -5.25 -6.18
C ALA A 12 -16.90 -4.34 -7.41
N TYR A 13 -16.07 -3.30 -7.38
CA TYR A 13 -15.88 -2.38 -8.53
C TYR A 13 -15.33 -3.07 -9.79
N ALA A 14 -14.59 -4.17 -9.65
CA ALA A 14 -14.11 -4.96 -10.78
C ALA A 14 -15.17 -5.94 -11.33
N SER A 15 -16.28 -6.17 -10.60
CA SER A 15 -17.29 -7.15 -10.99
C SER A 15 -18.15 -6.70 -12.17
N ASP A 16 -18.76 -7.69 -12.84
CA ASP A 16 -19.71 -7.49 -13.94
C ASP A 16 -20.84 -6.50 -13.60
N PHE A 17 -21.18 -6.35 -12.32
CA PHE A 17 -22.19 -5.37 -11.93
C PHE A 17 -21.81 -3.94 -12.35
N TYR A 18 -20.54 -3.56 -12.26
CA TYR A 18 -20.04 -2.24 -12.63
C TYR A 18 -19.41 -2.17 -14.02
N THR A 19 -18.96 -3.30 -14.55
CA THR A 19 -18.17 -3.34 -15.79
C THR A 19 -18.95 -3.84 -17.01
N LYS A 20 -20.10 -4.49 -16.81
CA LYS A 20 -20.88 -5.07 -17.91
C LYS A 20 -21.41 -3.98 -18.85
N GLY A 21 -21.17 -4.17 -20.14
CA GLY A 21 -21.63 -3.26 -21.19
C GLY A 21 -20.69 -2.08 -21.47
N LEU A 22 -19.58 -1.96 -20.73
CA LEU A 22 -18.52 -1.02 -21.09
C LEU A 22 -17.82 -1.48 -22.37
N SER A 23 -17.45 -0.51 -23.21
CA SER A 23 -16.52 -0.75 -24.31
C SER A 23 -15.14 -1.14 -23.76
N GLY A 24 -14.29 -1.76 -24.58
CA GLY A 24 -12.93 -2.14 -24.14
C GLY A 24 -12.11 -0.96 -23.60
N GLU A 25 -12.22 0.22 -24.21
CA GLU A 25 -11.56 1.44 -23.74
C GLU A 25 -12.14 1.92 -22.41
N ALA A 26 -13.47 1.97 -22.29
CA ALA A 26 -14.14 2.42 -21.07
C ALA A 26 -13.84 1.48 -19.89
N LEU A 27 -13.78 0.16 -20.14
CA LEU A 27 -13.38 -0.82 -19.15
C LEU A 27 -11.93 -0.60 -18.69
N ALA A 28 -11.01 -0.43 -19.63
CA ALA A 28 -9.60 -0.18 -19.29
C ALA A 28 -9.42 1.11 -18.49
N SER A 29 -10.14 2.18 -18.86
CA SER A 29 -10.12 3.45 -18.12
C SER A 29 -10.72 3.31 -16.73
N GLN A 30 -11.80 2.55 -16.58
CA GLN A 30 -12.44 2.29 -15.29
C GLN A 30 -11.49 1.50 -14.38
N GLN A 31 -10.89 0.42 -14.88
CA GLN A 31 -9.91 -0.39 -14.15
C GLN A 31 -8.71 0.44 -13.69
N ALA A 32 -8.12 1.24 -14.60
CA ALA A 32 -6.99 2.10 -14.27
C ALA A 32 -7.34 3.12 -13.16
N SER A 33 -8.56 3.65 -13.19
CA SER A 33 -9.06 4.61 -12.20
C SER A 33 -9.30 3.94 -10.84
N THR A 34 -9.93 2.76 -10.82
CA THR A 34 -10.18 2.02 -9.57
C THR A 34 -8.89 1.50 -8.94
N ASP A 35 -7.91 1.10 -9.76
CA ASP A 35 -6.59 0.68 -9.28
C ASP A 35 -5.80 1.86 -8.72
N ALA A 36 -5.92 3.04 -9.31
CA ALA A 36 -5.35 4.27 -8.75
C ALA A 36 -5.99 4.61 -7.39
N LEU A 37 -7.32 4.50 -7.29
CA LEU A 37 -8.04 4.73 -6.03
C LEU A 37 -7.65 3.70 -4.96
N ARG A 38 -7.48 2.42 -5.33
CA ARG A 38 -7.03 1.37 -4.41
C ARG A 38 -5.65 1.66 -3.85
N ARG A 39 -4.69 2.02 -4.72
CA ARG A 39 -3.34 2.42 -4.29
C ARG A 39 -3.38 3.65 -3.40
N PHE A 40 -4.16 4.66 -3.78
CA PHE A 40 -4.35 5.86 -2.98
C PHE A 40 -4.93 5.54 -1.60
N ALA A 41 -5.92 4.64 -1.49
CA ALA A 41 -6.55 4.31 -0.22
C ALA A 41 -5.64 3.45 0.68
N ALA A 42 -4.96 2.47 0.09
CA ALA A 42 -4.08 1.53 0.80
C ALA A 42 -2.69 2.09 1.14
N ALA A 43 -2.31 3.26 0.60
CA ALA A 43 -1.01 3.85 0.89
C ALA A 43 -0.85 4.10 2.40
N SER A 44 0.27 3.63 2.95
CA SER A 44 0.70 3.78 4.34
C SER A 44 1.76 4.87 4.54
N GLU A 45 2.25 5.43 3.44
CA GLU A 45 3.29 6.46 3.42
C GLU A 45 3.02 7.51 2.33
N GLY A 46 3.71 8.65 2.43
CA GLY A 46 3.56 9.75 1.47
C GLY A 46 2.59 10.84 1.92
N CYS A 47 1.84 11.41 0.98
CA CYS A 47 0.95 12.55 1.22
C CYS A 47 -0.29 12.46 0.32
N ARG A 48 -1.47 12.28 0.92
CA ARG A 48 -2.74 12.14 0.18
C ARG A 48 -3.00 13.28 -0.80
N ARG A 49 -2.77 14.52 -0.36
CA ARG A 49 -3.02 15.71 -1.19
C ARG A 49 -2.09 15.76 -2.40
N ARG A 50 -0.84 15.36 -2.21
CA ARG A 50 0.15 15.29 -3.29
C ARG A 50 -0.29 14.27 -4.34
N GLU A 51 -0.70 13.08 -3.89
CA GLU A 51 -1.18 12.02 -4.80
C GLU A 51 -2.41 12.44 -5.59
N ILE A 52 -3.38 13.10 -4.95
CA ILE A 52 -4.57 13.63 -5.64
C ILE A 52 -4.18 14.61 -6.74
N LEU A 53 -3.33 15.61 -6.42
CA LEU A 53 -2.88 16.60 -7.40
C LEU A 53 -2.16 15.94 -8.57
N THR A 54 -1.23 15.03 -8.28
CA THR A 54 -0.49 14.30 -9.32
C THR A 54 -1.39 13.43 -10.19
N PHE A 55 -2.41 12.78 -9.63
CA PHE A 55 -3.38 11.99 -10.39
C PHE A 55 -4.13 12.84 -11.43
N PHE A 56 -4.47 14.09 -11.09
CA PHE A 56 -5.13 15.03 -12.00
C PHE A 56 -4.15 15.84 -12.88
N GLY A 57 -2.85 15.51 -12.85
CA GLY A 57 -1.83 16.19 -13.66
C GLY A 57 -1.40 17.56 -13.13
N GLU A 58 -1.77 17.90 -11.88
CA GLU A 58 -1.32 19.12 -11.22
C GLU A 58 0.06 18.93 -10.57
N LEU A 59 0.89 19.99 -10.60
CA LEU A 59 2.19 20.01 -9.93
C LEU A 59 2.00 20.43 -8.46
N PRO A 60 2.29 19.55 -7.48
CA PRO A 60 2.15 19.90 -6.07
C PRO A 60 3.19 20.96 -5.67
N PRO A 61 2.79 22.10 -5.07
CA PRO A 61 3.73 23.15 -4.64
C PRO A 61 4.47 22.79 -3.34
N PHE A 62 4.25 21.59 -2.80
CA PHE A 62 4.80 21.11 -1.55
C PHE A 62 5.21 19.65 -1.66
N HIS A 63 6.19 19.24 -0.84
CA HIS A 63 6.51 17.83 -0.68
C HIS A 63 5.49 17.13 0.24
N GLN A 64 5.03 17.79 1.30
CA GLN A 64 4.04 17.29 2.25
C GLN A 64 3.03 18.39 2.57
N CYS A 65 1.74 18.07 2.62
CA CYS A 65 0.71 19.07 2.91
C CYS A 65 0.58 19.41 4.40
N GLY A 66 1.08 18.55 5.30
CA GLY A 66 1.00 18.74 6.75
C GLY A 66 -0.39 18.59 7.36
N THR A 67 -1.43 18.29 6.57
CA THR A 67 -2.83 18.27 7.03
C THR A 67 -3.59 16.98 6.72
N CYS A 68 -3.01 16.03 5.99
CA CYS A 68 -3.64 14.72 5.77
C CYS A 68 -3.22 13.71 6.85
N ASP A 69 -4.01 12.66 7.01
CA ASP A 69 -3.77 11.51 7.89
C ASP A 69 -2.32 11.00 7.83
N LEU A 70 -1.78 10.77 6.63
CA LEU A 70 -0.40 10.28 6.46
C LEU A 70 0.66 11.29 6.93
N CYS A 71 0.50 12.59 6.61
CA CYS A 71 1.43 13.62 7.07
C CYS A 71 1.38 13.77 8.60
N LEU A 72 0.19 13.71 9.18
CA LEU A 72 0.01 13.77 10.63
C LEU A 72 0.62 12.54 11.30
N ALA A 73 0.35 11.34 10.80
CA ALA A 73 0.95 10.10 11.31
C ALA A 73 2.48 10.15 11.26
N GLN A 74 3.06 10.62 10.16
CA GLN A 74 4.51 10.79 10.06
C GLN A 74 5.06 11.80 11.08
N GLN A 75 4.34 12.90 11.34
CA GLN A 75 4.75 13.89 12.34
C GLN A 75 4.68 13.34 13.77
N HIS A 76 3.64 12.56 14.08
CA HIS A 76 3.42 11.97 15.40
C HIS A 76 4.37 10.80 15.69
N HIS A 77 4.77 10.04 14.67
CA HIS A 77 5.52 8.80 14.83
C HIS A 77 6.89 8.84 14.13
N LYS A 78 7.53 10.02 14.06
CA LYS A 78 8.83 10.22 13.39
C LYS A 78 9.87 9.15 13.79
N GLY A 79 10.08 8.16 12.92
CA GLY A 79 11.06 7.07 13.11
C GLY A 79 10.49 5.78 13.72
N ASP A 80 9.28 5.78 14.27
CA ASP A 80 8.68 4.58 14.88
C ASP A 80 7.99 3.66 13.86
N LEU A 81 7.43 4.21 12.77
CA LEU A 81 6.73 3.44 11.73
C LEU A 81 7.68 2.75 10.74
N THR A 82 8.94 3.15 10.71
CA THR A 82 9.99 2.57 9.85
C THR A 82 11.19 2.26 10.73
N ARG A 83 11.07 1.22 11.56
CA ARG A 83 12.20 0.68 12.32
C ARG A 83 12.99 -0.27 11.43
N ASP A 84 14.28 -0.03 11.31
CA ASP A 84 15.21 -0.98 10.68
C ASP A 84 15.43 -2.15 11.65
N PHE A 85 14.76 -3.27 11.37
CA PHE A 85 14.91 -4.51 12.14
C PHE A 85 15.97 -5.43 11.55
N ARG A 86 16.92 -4.92 10.74
CA ARG A 86 17.93 -5.76 10.08
C ARG A 86 18.72 -6.58 11.09
N ASP A 87 19.10 -6.00 12.23
CA ASP A 87 19.91 -6.69 13.22
C ASP A 87 19.11 -7.79 13.93
N GLU A 88 17.87 -7.51 14.35
CA GLU A 88 16.98 -8.49 14.96
C GLU A 88 16.58 -9.59 13.98
N ALA A 89 16.25 -9.24 12.74
CA ALA A 89 15.88 -10.18 11.69
C ALA A 89 17.05 -11.10 11.33
N THR A 90 18.28 -10.58 11.30
CA THR A 90 19.49 -11.38 11.01
C THR A 90 19.67 -12.48 12.06
N LEU A 91 19.52 -12.15 13.35
CA LEU A 91 19.63 -13.14 14.43
C LEU A 91 18.57 -14.25 14.31
N LEU A 92 17.31 -13.87 14.03
CA LEU A 92 16.22 -14.83 13.87
C LEU A 92 16.44 -15.75 12.67
N LEU A 93 16.79 -15.18 11.51
CA LEU A 93 16.97 -15.94 10.27
C LEU A 93 18.17 -16.89 10.35
N LEU A 94 19.28 -16.46 10.93
CA LEU A 94 20.45 -17.33 11.17
C LEU A 94 20.12 -18.47 12.14
N SER A 95 19.34 -18.19 13.19
CA SER A 95 18.92 -19.22 14.15
C SER A 95 18.02 -20.27 13.50
N VAL A 96 17.07 -19.85 12.66
CA VAL A 96 16.21 -20.76 11.90
C VAL A 96 17.05 -21.60 10.92
N ASP A 97 17.97 -20.99 10.19
CA ASP A 97 18.85 -21.70 9.25
C ASP A 97 19.71 -22.75 9.96
N ALA A 98 20.34 -22.38 11.09
CA ALA A 98 21.17 -23.30 11.87
C ALA A 98 20.35 -24.49 12.40
N LEU A 99 19.15 -24.26 12.92
CA LEU A 99 18.29 -25.30 13.47
C LEU A 99 17.65 -26.18 12.39
N THR A 100 17.27 -25.61 11.25
CA THR A 100 16.68 -26.38 10.13
C THR A 100 17.73 -27.17 9.35
N THR A 101 18.95 -26.66 9.23
CA THR A 101 20.09 -27.40 8.69
C THR A 101 20.51 -28.52 9.63
N SER A 102 20.49 -28.27 10.95
CA SER A 102 20.78 -29.31 11.95
C SER A 102 19.66 -30.37 12.09
N TYR A 103 18.43 -30.07 11.67
CA TYR A 103 17.31 -31.03 11.66
C TYR A 103 17.36 -32.02 10.46
N LYS A 104 18.22 -31.79 9.45
CA LYS A 104 18.36 -32.69 8.29
C LYS A 104 19.13 -34.01 8.57
N SER A 105 19.36 -34.37 9.82
CA SER A 105 19.67 -35.75 10.25
C SER A 105 19.16 -35.96 11.68
N PRO A 106 18.31 -36.98 11.93
CA PRO A 106 18.71 -38.37 11.73
C PRO A 106 17.67 -39.20 10.97
N ALA A 107 18.08 -39.81 9.87
CA ALA A 107 17.40 -40.97 9.29
C ALA A 107 18.39 -42.15 9.27
N MET A 108 18.05 -43.15 10.11
CA MET A 108 18.54 -44.55 10.19
C MET A 108 20.04 -44.83 10.10
#